data_AF-A0A2N5FPB7-F1
#
_entry.id   AF-A0A2N5FPB7-F1
#
_cell.length_a   1.000
_cell.length_b   1.000
_cell.length_c   1.000
_cell.angle_alpha   90.00
_cell.angle_beta   90.00
_cell.angle_gamma   90.00
#
_symmetry.space_group_name_H-M   'P 1'
#
loop_
_entity.id
_entity.type
_entity.pdbx_description
1 polymer ?
#
loop_
_entity_poly.entity_id
_entity_poly.type
_entity_poly.pdbx_seq_one_letter_code
_entity_poly.pdbx_strand_id
1 'polypeptide(L)'
;MNKVNKKENNMGLGQMRQQLALERINHLSALLCYKYGLDTVVCQHVNKKDFAIFVICECCGEMEHFVTYSLEQLIKINVQSEVMNLLENSNKVKLAVE
;
A
#
# COMPACT_ATOMS: atom_id res chain seq x y z
N MET A 1 -27.49 5.98 39.74
CA MET A 1 -27.23 6.12 38.29
C MET A 1 -25.73 6.27 38.07
N ASN A 2 -25.00 5.18 37.84
CA ASN A 2 -23.57 5.23 37.50
C ASN A 2 -23.40 5.06 35.99
N LYS A 3 -22.70 6.02 35.39
CA LYS A 3 -22.41 6.13 33.96
C LYS A 3 -21.61 4.90 33.51
N VAL A 4 -22.21 4.05 32.68
CA VAL A 4 -21.52 2.98 31.97
C VAL A 4 -20.51 3.62 31.02
N ASN A 5 -19.23 3.38 31.26
CA ASN A 5 -18.12 3.83 30.44
C ASN A 5 -18.24 3.25 29.01
N LYS A 6 -18.69 4.08 28.06
CA LYS A 6 -18.61 3.80 26.60
C LYS A 6 -17.15 3.87 26.12
N LYS A 7 -16.27 2.95 26.55
CA LYS A 7 -14.86 2.90 26.10
C LYS A 7 -14.46 1.61 25.38
N GLU A 8 -15.38 0.69 25.10
CA GLU A 8 -14.99 -0.67 24.67
C GLU A 8 -15.21 -1.02 23.18
N ASN A 9 -15.85 -0.19 22.35
CA ASN A 9 -16.18 -0.59 20.96
C ASN A 9 -15.32 -0.02 19.82
N ASN A 10 -14.35 0.86 20.09
CA ASN A 10 -13.56 1.48 19.02
C ASN A 10 -12.28 0.71 18.64
N MET A 11 -11.84 -0.25 19.46
CA MET A 11 -10.56 -0.95 19.25
C MET A 11 -10.65 -1.96 18.09
N GLY A 12 -11.75 -2.71 18.00
CA GLY A 12 -11.95 -3.72 16.95
C GLY A 12 -12.10 -3.13 15.55
N LEU A 13 -12.84 -2.02 15.40
CA LEU A 13 -12.98 -1.35 14.10
C LEU A 13 -11.65 -0.78 13.58
N GLY A 14 -10.82 -0.21 14.46
CA GLY A 14 -9.50 0.29 14.08
C GLY A 14 -8.58 -0.81 13.57
N GLN A 15 -8.59 -1.97 14.23
CA GLN A 15 -7.81 -3.15 13.84
C GLN A 15 -8.29 -3.74 12.51
N MET A 16 -9.62 -3.89 12.33
CA MET A 16 -10.20 -4.37 11.06
C MET A 16 -9.82 -3.47 9.88
N ARG A 17 -9.81 -2.15 10.09
CA ARG A 17 -9.40 -1.18 9.07
C ARG A 17 -7.92 -1.31 8.71
N GLN A 18 -7.06 -1.51 9.70
CA GLN A 18 -5.63 -1.78 9.45
C GLN A 18 -5.43 -3.08 8.68
N GLN A 19 -6.14 -4.16 9.05
CA GLN A 19 -6.05 -5.43 8.35
C GLN A 19 -6.52 -5.30 6.89
N LEU A 20 -7.66 -4.65 6.65
CA LEU A 20 -8.16 -4.42 5.30
C LEU A 20 -7.17 -3.61 4.45
N ALA A 21 -6.55 -2.57 5.02
CA ALA A 21 -5.52 -1.81 4.32
C ALA A 21 -4.30 -2.68 3.98
N LEU A 22 -3.85 -3.52 4.91
CA LEU A 22 -2.74 -4.45 4.69
C LEU A 22 -3.05 -5.44 3.57
N GLU A 23 -4.25 -6.03 3.56
CA GLU A 23 -4.70 -6.93 2.50
C GLU A 23 -4.74 -6.22 1.14
N ARG A 24 -5.21 -4.97 1.09
CA ARG A 24 -5.28 -4.18 -0.14
C ARG A 24 -3.91 -3.86 -0.73
N ILE A 25 -2.95 -3.42 0.08
CA ILE A 25 -1.60 -3.11 -0.42
C ILE A 25 -0.82 -4.37 -0.78
N ASN A 26 -1.02 -5.48 -0.06
CA ASN A 26 -0.44 -6.77 -0.45
C ASN A 26 -1.03 -7.27 -1.77
N HIS A 27 -2.32 -7.07 -2.01
CA HIS A 27 -2.93 -7.40 -3.30
C HIS A 27 -2.37 -6.52 -4.44
N LEU A 28 -2.18 -5.22 -4.21
CA LEU A 28 -1.49 -4.33 -5.18
C LEU A 28 -0.09 -4.87 -5.52
N SER A 29 0.73 -5.13 -4.50
CA SER A 29 2.09 -5.66 -4.64
C SER A 29 2.10 -7.02 -5.36
N ALA A 30 1.19 -7.94 -5.02
CA ALA A 30 1.09 -9.24 -5.68
C ALA A 30 0.75 -9.12 -7.17
N LEU A 31 -0.13 -8.19 -7.56
CA LEU A 31 -0.40 -7.96 -8.98
C LEU A 31 0.80 -7.36 -9.69
N LEU A 32 1.46 -6.35 -9.11
CA LEU A 32 2.68 -5.75 -9.67
C LEU A 32 3.77 -6.81 -9.89
N CYS A 33 3.97 -7.71 -8.91
CA CYS A 33 4.96 -8.78 -8.98
C CYS A 33 4.57 -9.90 -9.95
N TYR A 34 3.48 -10.62 -9.69
CA TYR A 34 3.21 -11.86 -10.42
C TYR A 34 2.61 -11.64 -11.80
N LYS A 35 1.91 -10.52 -12.02
CA LYS A 35 1.28 -10.24 -13.32
C LYS A 35 2.17 -9.35 -14.20
N TYR A 36 2.92 -8.43 -13.61
CA TYR A 36 3.68 -7.42 -14.35
C TYR A 36 5.20 -7.50 -14.15
N GLY A 37 5.69 -8.47 -13.36
CA GLY A 37 7.12 -8.75 -13.24
C GLY A 37 7.92 -7.74 -12.42
N LEU A 38 7.28 -6.95 -11.55
CA LEU A 38 7.98 -6.02 -10.66
C LEU A 38 8.28 -6.67 -9.31
N ASP A 39 9.53 -6.93 -8.98
CA ASP A 39 9.89 -7.41 -7.66
C ASP A 39 9.58 -6.34 -6.61
N THR A 40 8.64 -6.62 -5.69
CA THR A 40 8.08 -5.60 -4.79
C THR A 40 8.09 -6.03 -3.33
N VAL A 41 8.31 -5.07 -2.44
CA VAL A 41 8.27 -5.25 -0.99
C VAL A 41 7.29 -4.25 -0.38
N VAL A 42 6.40 -4.75 0.48
CA VAL A 42 5.45 -3.93 1.24
C VAL A 42 6.02 -3.61 2.61
N CYS A 43 5.99 -2.33 2.97
CA CYS A 43 6.43 -1.83 4.27
C CYS A 43 5.30 -1.04 4.95
N GLN A 44 5.15 -1.22 6.25
CA GLN A 44 4.27 -0.38 7.08
C GLN A 44 5.12 0.46 8.03
N HIS A 45 4.98 1.79 7.98
CA HIS A 45 5.69 2.66 8.90
C HIS A 45 5.03 2.62 10.28
N VAL A 46 5.71 2.02 11.27
CA VAL A 46 5.22 1.77 12.64
C VAL A 46 4.51 2.98 13.25
N ASN A 47 5.07 4.18 13.06
CA ASN A 47 4.57 5.40 13.69
C ASN A 47 3.64 6.29 12.84
N LYS A 48 3.57 6.08 11.51
CA LYS A 48 2.89 7.03 10.61
C LYS A 48 1.57 6.52 10.03
N LYS A 49 1.20 5.26 10.29
CA LYS A 49 0.02 4.59 9.68
C LYS A 49 0.02 4.63 8.15
N ASP A 50 1.17 4.90 7.56
CA ASP A 50 1.40 4.89 6.13
C ASP A 50 1.99 3.54 5.72
N PHE A 51 1.65 3.13 4.51
CA PHE A 51 2.05 1.89 3.89
C PHE A 51 2.75 2.23 2.59
N ALA A 52 3.85 1.56 2.29
CA ALA A 52 4.64 1.83 1.09
C ALA A 52 4.92 0.54 0.33
N ILE A 53 5.01 0.67 -0.99
CA ILE A 53 5.58 -0.34 -1.87
C ILE A 53 6.93 0.17 -2.30
N PHE A 54 7.92 -0.70 -2.22
CA PHE A 54 9.24 -0.53 -2.83
C PHE A 54 9.38 -1.53 -3.97
N VAL A 55 10.15 -1.18 -4.98
CA VAL A 55 10.54 -2.08 -6.08
C VAL A 55 12.02 -2.38 -5.94
N ILE A 56 12.41 -3.64 -6.14
CA ILE A 56 13.81 -4.05 -6.16
C ILE A 56 14.29 -3.98 -7.61
N CYS A 57 15.33 -3.19 -7.85
CA CYS A 57 15.95 -3.09 -9.17
C CYS A 57 16.64 -4.41 -9.52
N GLU A 58 16.22 -5.05 -10.62
CA GLU A 58 16.78 -6.34 -11.05
C GLU A 58 18.28 -6.24 -11.41
N CYS A 59 18.76 -5.06 -11.82
CA CYS A 59 20.14 -4.86 -12.27
C CYS A 59 21.14 -4.75 -11.12
N CYS A 60 20.79 -4.05 -10.03
CA CYS A 60 21.70 -3.75 -8.92
C CYS A 60 21.23 -4.28 -7.56
N GLY A 61 19.98 -4.76 -7.45
CA GLY A 61 19.38 -5.20 -6.20
C GLY A 61 19.01 -4.08 -5.24
N GLU A 62 19.15 -2.81 -5.65
CA GLU A 62 18.78 -1.67 -4.82
C GLU A 62 17.25 -1.55 -4.70
N MET A 63 16.80 -1.15 -3.51
CA MET A 63 15.39 -0.98 -3.20
C MET A 63 14.99 0.48 -3.42
N GLU A 64 14.12 0.71 -4.39
CA GLU A 64 13.61 2.03 -4.74
C GLU A 64 12.20 2.23 -4.21
N HIS A 65 11.93 3.43 -3.67
CA HIS A 65 10.59 3.80 -3.26
C HIS A 65 9.69 3.91 -4.49
N PHE A 66 8.54 3.22 -4.48
CA PHE A 66 7.61 3.23 -5.61
C PHE A 66 6.37 4.08 -5.32
N VAL A 67 5.68 3.80 -4.21
CA VAL A 67 4.48 4.54 -3.83
C VAL A 67 4.19 4.43 -2.33
N THR A 68 3.54 5.45 -1.77
CA THR A 68 3.04 5.46 -0.39
C THR A 68 1.54 5.72 -0.36
N TYR A 69 0.84 5.05 0.55
CA TYR A 69 -0.57 5.23 0.84
C TYR A 69 -0.81 5.40 2.32
N SER A 70 -1.75 6.29 2.65
CA SER A 70 -2.39 6.30 3.97
C SER A 70 -3.39 5.16 4.12
N LEU A 71 -3.72 4.83 5.37
CA LEU A 71 -4.80 3.90 5.71
C LEU A 71 -6.12 4.21 4.96
N GLU A 72 -6.52 5.48 4.92
CA GLU A 72 -7.80 5.89 4.32
C GLU A 72 -7.82 5.70 2.79
N GLN A 73 -6.68 5.91 2.13
CA GLN A 73 -6.55 5.66 0.70
C GLN A 73 -6.72 4.17 0.40
N LEU A 74 -5.98 3.30 1.12
CA LEU A 74 -6.03 1.86 0.88
C LEU A 74 -7.41 1.24 1.12
N ILE A 75 -8.17 1.73 2.09
CA ILE A 75 -9.53 1.22 2.36
C ILE A 75 -10.48 1.51 1.18
N LYS A 76 -10.28 2.61 0.47
CA LYS A 76 -11.17 3.07 -0.61
C LYS A 76 -10.67 2.69 -2.01
N ILE A 77 -9.47 2.14 -2.11
CA ILE A 77 -8.80 1.95 -3.38
C ILE A 77 -9.44 0.82 -4.19
N ASN A 78 -9.62 1.06 -5.49
CA ASN A 78 -9.85 0.00 -6.44
C ASN A 78 -8.48 -0.54 -6.88
N VAL A 79 -8.09 -1.69 -6.35
CA VAL A 79 -6.77 -2.29 -6.57
C VAL A 79 -6.42 -2.39 -8.05
N GLN A 80 -7.33 -2.90 -8.89
CA GLN A 80 -7.04 -3.14 -10.29
C GLN A 80 -6.87 -1.84 -11.09
N SER A 81 -7.69 -0.83 -10.80
CA SER A 81 -7.55 0.49 -11.44
C SER A 81 -6.24 1.16 -11.02
N GLU A 82 -5.87 1.03 -9.75
CA GLU A 82 -4.64 1.64 -9.25
C GLU A 82 -3.38 0.97 -9.82
N VAL A 83 -3.36 -0.35 -9.98
CA VAL A 83 -2.22 -1.01 -10.64
C VAL A 83 -2.00 -0.42 -12.04
N MET A 84 -3.07 -0.22 -12.81
CA MET A 84 -2.96 0.40 -14.13
C MET A 84 -2.43 1.84 -14.04
N ASN A 85 -2.94 2.65 -13.11
CA ASN A 85 -2.44 4.01 -12.88
C ASN A 85 -0.94 4.03 -12.53
N LEU A 86 -0.48 3.13 -11.67
CA LEU A 86 0.92 3.04 -11.26
C LEU A 86 1.84 2.68 -12.44
N LEU A 87 1.41 1.73 -13.28
CA LEU A 87 2.16 1.32 -14.48
C LEU A 87 2.20 2.41 -15.55
N GLU A 88 1.10 3.15 -15.73
CA GLU A 88 1.06 4.28 -16.66
C GLU A 88 1.97 5.43 -16.21
N ASN A 89 2.01 5.71 -14.91
CA ASN A 89 2.85 6.77 -14.37
C ASN A 89 4.33 6.38 -14.28
N SER A 90 4.66 5.10 -14.05
CA SER A 90 6.06 4.64 -14.05
C SER A 90 6.69 4.68 -15.44
N ASN A 91 5.93 4.35 -16.49
CA ASN A 91 6.39 4.45 -17.88
C ASN A 91 6.65 5.90 -18.32
N LYS A 92 5.93 6.88 -17.77
CA LYS A 92 6.21 8.30 -18.02
C LYS A 92 7.53 8.77 -17.38
N VAL A 93 7.95 8.14 -16.27
CA VAL A 93 9.24 8.44 -15.63
C VAL A 93 10.40 7.90 -16.47
N LYS A 94 10.24 6.77 -17.18
CA LYS A 94 11.28 6.26 -18.10
C LYS A 94 11.49 7.14 -19.35
N LEU A 95 10.46 7.82 -19.85
CA LEU A 95 10.56 8.71 -21.02
C LEU A 95 11.09 10.12 -20.72
N ALA A 96 11.19 10.50 -19.44
CA ALA A 96 11.67 11.83 -19.04
C ALA A 96 13.20 11.88 -18.79
N VAL A 97 13.90 10.75 -18.98
CA VAL A 97 15.34 10.59 -18.69
C VAL A 97 16.12 10.10 -19.92
N GLU A 98 15.49 10.05 -21.10
CA GLU A 98 16.18 9.85 -22.39
C GLU A 98 16.49 11.19 -23.08
#